data_AF-A0A9Q9VNF1-F1
#
_entry.id   AF-A0A9Q9VNF1-F1
#
_cell.length_a   1.000
_cell.length_b   1.000
_cell.length_c   1.000
_cell.angle_alpha   90.00
_cell.angle_beta   90.00
_cell.angle_gamma   90.00
#
_symmetry.space_group_name_H-M   'P 1'
#
loop_
_entity.id
_entity.type
_entity.pdbx_description
1 polymer ?
#
loop_
_entity_poly.entity_id
_entity_poly.type
_entity_poly.pdbx_seq_one_letter_code
_entity_poly.pdbx_strand_id
1 'polypeptide(L)'
;MDQQEYKMLSDKMFTYKGTVLTLAKSRDLTPEYIDSLADFETKDDDVFVVTFPKSGTVWTHRIMTLIYAEDFPDKANQPIHEQIPWLEYRAKEKNYNTRPSPRLFCSHLLQPLMPKMLQRKGKVIYVMRNPKDVMVSYVHFSNNMKNLISSESFSEILEKFFTGLMLGGCWFDHVKGWITNKDKYNILILTYEEMIKDLRSVVVKICEVCGKESVRRTHRSDKVVENSPRSSTEYRPLGQL
;
A
#
# COMPACT_ATOMS: atom_id res chain seq x y z
N MET A 1 -12.81 7.17 27.74
CA MET A 1 -12.55 5.74 27.96
C MET A 1 -11.34 5.41 27.10
N ASP A 2 -10.16 5.83 27.58
CA ASP A 2 -8.88 5.70 26.88
C ASP A 2 -8.46 4.23 26.88
N GLN A 3 -8.80 3.53 25.80
CA GLN A 3 -8.12 2.29 25.47
C GLN A 3 -6.81 2.71 24.81
N GLN A 4 -5.73 2.43 25.53
CA GLN A 4 -4.33 2.56 25.12
C GLN A 4 -4.19 2.30 23.61
N GLU A 5 -4.01 3.38 22.85
CA GLU A 5 -4.01 3.34 21.38
C GLU A 5 -2.94 2.40 20.83
N TYR A 6 -1.91 2.12 21.63
CA TYR A 6 -0.83 1.18 21.38
C TYR A 6 -0.98 -0.11 22.21
N LYS A 7 -0.82 -1.27 21.56
CA LYS A 7 -0.73 -2.57 22.24
C LYS A 7 0.19 -3.53 21.48
N MET A 8 1.13 -4.14 22.18
CA MET A 8 1.93 -5.25 21.65
C MET A 8 1.06 -6.49 21.43
N LEU A 9 1.13 -7.09 20.25
CA LEU A 9 0.41 -8.32 19.90
C LEU A 9 1.33 -9.54 19.92
N SER A 10 2.61 -9.36 19.58
CA SER A 10 3.67 -10.37 19.64
C SER A 10 5.04 -9.70 19.67
N ASP A 11 6.13 -10.47 19.73
CA ASP A 11 7.51 -9.96 19.57
C ASP A 11 7.76 -9.27 18.20
N LYS A 12 6.84 -9.42 17.25
CA LYS A 12 6.96 -8.96 15.87
C LYS A 12 5.84 -8.02 15.43
N MET A 13 4.79 -7.82 16.22
CA MET A 13 3.62 -7.05 15.80
C MET A 13 3.03 -6.23 16.95
N PHE A 14 2.52 -5.06 16.62
CA PHE A 14 1.77 -4.20 17.52
C PHE A 14 0.57 -3.59 16.80
N THR A 15 -0.44 -3.18 17.55
CA THR A 15 -1.51 -2.33 17.07
C THR A 15 -1.30 -0.90 17.55
N TYR A 16 -1.55 0.07 16.68
CA TYR A 16 -1.54 1.48 16.99
C TYR A 16 -2.69 2.19 16.27
N LYS A 17 -3.56 2.88 17.02
CA LYS A 17 -4.73 3.62 16.49
C LYS A 17 -5.57 2.78 15.50
N GLY A 18 -5.78 1.51 15.81
CA GLY A 18 -6.56 0.56 15.00
C GLY A 18 -5.81 -0.07 13.82
N THR A 19 -4.56 0.31 13.57
CA THR A 19 -3.71 -0.30 12.53
C THR A 19 -2.75 -1.30 13.16
N VAL A 20 -2.68 -2.50 12.60
CA VAL A 20 -1.68 -3.51 13.02
C VAL A 20 -0.47 -3.49 12.09
N LEU A 21 0.72 -3.39 12.67
CA LEU A 21 1.99 -3.16 11.97
C LEU A 21 3.05 -4.17 12.42
N THR A 22 4.04 -4.46 11.56
CA THR A 22 5.16 -5.36 11.88
C THR A 22 6.36 -4.59 12.43
N LEU A 23 6.92 -5.04 13.54
CA LEU A 23 8.23 -4.56 14.01
C LEU A 23 9.32 -4.98 13.02
N ALA A 24 10.05 -4.00 12.50
CA ALA A 24 11.24 -4.22 11.69
C ALA A 24 12.38 -3.39 12.26
N LYS A 25 13.36 -4.04 12.92
CA LYS A 25 14.47 -3.35 13.62
C LYS A 25 15.28 -2.39 12.73
N SER A 26 15.37 -2.72 11.43
CA SER A 26 16.04 -1.92 10.41
C SER A 26 15.24 -0.72 9.91
N ARG A 27 14.00 -0.56 10.37
CA ARG A 27 13.09 0.51 9.95
C ARG A 27 12.71 1.38 11.13
N ASP A 28 12.41 2.63 10.84
CA ASP A 28 11.86 3.58 11.79
C ASP A 28 10.34 3.40 11.79
N LEU A 29 9.86 2.51 12.65
CA LEU A 29 8.45 2.25 12.83
C LEU A 29 8.12 2.30 14.32
N THR A 30 7.69 3.47 14.75
CA THR A 30 7.22 3.74 16.11
C THR A 30 5.89 4.51 16.05
N PRO A 31 5.08 4.46 17.12
CA PRO A 31 3.89 5.32 17.24
C PRO A 31 4.18 6.79 16.95
N GLU A 32 5.30 7.32 17.45
CA GLU A 32 5.73 8.71 17.25
C GLU A 32 6.02 8.99 15.76
N TYR A 33 6.65 8.05 15.06
CA TYR A 33 6.85 8.19 13.62
C TYR A 33 5.52 8.21 12.87
N ILE A 34 4.58 7.30 13.20
CA ILE A 34 3.25 7.28 12.58
C ILE A 34 2.51 8.59 12.85
N ASP A 35 2.56 9.13 14.06
CA ASP A 35 1.96 10.42 14.39
C ASP A 35 2.60 11.58 13.63
N SER A 36 3.92 11.56 13.45
CA SER A 36 4.64 12.58 12.67
C SER A 36 4.21 12.61 11.19
N LEU A 37 3.62 11.54 10.66
CA LEU A 37 3.10 11.53 9.29
C LEU A 37 1.97 12.54 9.08
N ALA A 38 1.26 12.94 10.13
CA ALA A 38 0.24 13.98 10.05
C ALA A 38 0.79 15.29 9.44
N ASP A 39 2.05 15.60 9.72
CA ASP A 39 2.78 16.79 9.28
C ASP A 39 3.71 16.50 8.09
N PHE A 40 3.62 15.32 7.49
CA PHE A 40 4.40 14.97 6.31
C PHE A 40 4.13 15.97 5.17
N GLU A 41 5.22 16.53 4.62
CA GLU A 41 5.16 17.53 3.56
C GLU A 41 4.79 16.88 2.22
N THR A 42 3.50 16.80 1.93
CA THR A 42 2.99 16.31 0.64
C THR A 42 3.18 17.37 -0.47
N LYS A 43 3.73 16.96 -1.61
CA LYS A 43 3.86 17.76 -2.83
C LYS A 43 2.69 17.50 -3.78
N ASP A 44 2.40 18.45 -4.66
CA ASP A 44 1.26 18.40 -5.59
C ASP A 44 1.33 17.24 -6.60
N ASP A 45 2.54 16.77 -6.89
CA ASP A 45 2.83 15.68 -7.81
C ASP A 45 3.10 14.33 -7.12
N ASP A 46 3.02 14.27 -5.79
CA ASP A 46 3.13 13.00 -5.07
C ASP A 46 1.96 12.06 -5.39
N VAL A 47 2.24 10.76 -5.42
CA VAL A 47 1.23 9.71 -5.59
C VAL A 47 1.36 8.64 -4.52
N PHE A 48 0.25 8.39 -3.83
CA PHE A 48 0.16 7.40 -2.75
C PHE A 48 -0.70 6.22 -3.21
N VAL A 49 -0.10 5.05 -3.32
CA VAL A 49 -0.81 3.78 -3.53
C VAL A 49 -1.24 3.24 -2.17
N VAL A 50 -2.53 3.29 -1.89
CA VAL A 50 -3.08 2.82 -0.62
C VAL A 50 -3.92 1.58 -0.84
N THR A 51 -3.66 0.54 -0.07
CA THR A 51 -4.40 -0.72 -0.17
C THR A 51 -4.58 -1.31 1.21
N PHE A 52 -5.65 -2.07 1.46
CA PHE A 52 -5.59 -3.04 2.55
C PHE A 52 -4.64 -4.18 2.12
N PRO A 53 -3.81 -4.77 3.02
CA PRO A 53 -2.93 -5.87 2.66
C PRO A 53 -3.66 -6.97 1.86
N LYS A 54 -3.00 -7.51 0.84
CA LYS A 54 -3.55 -8.56 -0.06
C LYS A 54 -4.65 -8.10 -1.04
N SER A 55 -4.84 -6.79 -1.20
CA SER A 55 -5.78 -6.20 -2.16
C SER A 55 -5.17 -5.81 -3.52
N GLY A 56 -4.01 -6.37 -3.88
CA GLY A 56 -3.36 -6.12 -5.18
C GLY A 56 -2.12 -5.23 -5.16
N THR A 57 -1.60 -4.88 -3.98
CA THR A 57 -0.46 -3.96 -3.78
C THR A 57 0.73 -4.19 -4.72
N VAL A 58 1.21 -5.44 -4.84
CA VAL A 58 2.36 -5.78 -5.69
C VAL A 58 2.07 -5.53 -7.16
N TRP A 59 0.86 -5.84 -7.61
CA TRP A 59 0.46 -5.64 -8.99
C TRP A 59 0.31 -4.15 -9.31
N THR A 60 -0.33 -3.39 -8.42
CA THR A 60 -0.44 -1.93 -8.52
C THR A 60 0.94 -1.28 -8.51
N HIS A 61 1.87 -1.71 -7.65
CA HIS A 61 3.25 -1.23 -7.67
C HIS A 61 3.91 -1.45 -9.02
N ARG A 62 3.80 -2.66 -9.58
CA ARG A 62 4.39 -2.97 -10.88
C ARG A 62 3.86 -2.04 -11.96
N ILE A 63 2.54 -1.85 -12.03
CA ILE A 63 1.89 -0.92 -12.96
C ILE A 63 2.45 0.49 -12.78
N MET A 64 2.52 0.98 -11.54
CA MET A 64 3.07 2.31 -11.25
C MET A 64 4.53 2.45 -11.68
N THR A 65 5.40 1.47 -11.39
CA THR A 65 6.81 1.53 -11.82
C THR A 65 6.95 1.58 -13.34
N LEU A 66 6.06 0.91 -14.09
CA LEU A 66 6.08 0.93 -15.54
C LEU A 66 5.54 2.23 -16.12
N ILE A 67 4.49 2.81 -15.51
CA ILE A 67 3.96 4.12 -15.90
C ILE A 67 5.01 5.23 -15.71
N TYR A 68 5.80 5.15 -14.64
CA TYR A 68 6.81 6.16 -14.28
C TYR A 68 8.24 5.80 -14.73
N ALA A 69 8.40 4.77 -15.57
CA ALA A 69 9.73 4.28 -15.96
C ALA A 69 10.59 5.33 -16.66
N GLU A 70 9.99 6.23 -17.44
CA GLU A 70 10.71 7.32 -18.12
C GLU A 70 11.04 8.50 -17.23
N ASP A 71 10.25 8.72 -16.17
CA ASP A 71 10.59 9.72 -15.16
C ASP A 71 11.79 9.28 -14.32
N PHE A 72 12.00 7.96 -14.21
CA PHE A 72 13.03 7.36 -13.37
C PHE A 72 13.79 6.22 -14.08
N PRO A 73 14.47 6.48 -15.20
CA PRO A 73 15.17 5.44 -15.96
C PRO A 73 16.22 4.71 -15.12
N ASP A 74 16.92 5.44 -14.25
CA ASP A 74 17.95 4.89 -13.35
C ASP A 74 17.40 3.94 -12.28
N LYS A 75 16.08 3.96 -12.05
CA LYS A 75 15.42 3.10 -11.06
C LYS A 75 14.88 1.80 -11.64
N ALA A 76 14.97 1.59 -12.96
CA ALA A 76 14.38 0.42 -13.63
C ALA A 76 14.83 -0.93 -13.02
N ASN A 77 16.08 -1.02 -12.55
CA ASN A 77 16.66 -2.23 -11.95
C ASN A 77 16.61 -2.25 -10.41
N GLN A 78 16.09 -1.20 -9.77
CA GLN A 78 15.98 -1.16 -8.31
C GLN A 78 14.81 -2.02 -7.83
N PRO A 79 14.89 -2.61 -6.63
CA PRO A 79 13.75 -3.28 -6.03
C PRO A 79 12.53 -2.36 -5.94
N ILE A 80 11.33 -2.91 -6.19
CA ILE A 80 10.06 -2.15 -6.20
C ILE A 80 9.87 -1.28 -4.95
N HIS A 81 10.25 -1.79 -3.77
CA HIS A 81 10.10 -1.08 -2.50
C HIS A 81 11.08 0.11 -2.33
N GLU A 82 12.09 0.25 -3.19
CA GLU A 82 12.93 1.45 -3.25
C GLU A 82 12.36 2.51 -4.20
N GLN A 83 11.72 2.05 -5.28
CA GLN A 83 11.02 2.90 -6.24
C GLN A 83 9.76 3.51 -5.61
N ILE A 84 8.98 2.70 -4.90
CA ILE A 84 7.74 3.05 -4.20
C ILE A 84 7.88 2.61 -2.72
N PRO A 85 8.59 3.40 -1.89
CA PRO A 85 8.76 3.07 -0.47
C PRO A 85 7.44 3.09 0.28
N TRP A 86 7.38 2.26 1.32
CA TRP A 86 6.30 2.27 2.29
C TRP A 86 6.41 3.52 3.17
N LEU A 87 5.30 4.24 3.30
CA LEU A 87 5.21 5.47 4.08
C LEU A 87 5.41 5.19 5.56
N GLU A 88 4.77 4.14 6.07
CA GLU A 88 4.80 3.73 7.48
C GLU A 88 6.11 3.05 7.88
N TYR A 89 6.92 2.60 6.92
CA TYR A 89 8.16 1.88 7.20
C TYR A 89 9.39 2.61 6.66
N ARG A 90 9.65 3.81 7.19
CA ARG A 90 10.78 4.65 6.76
C ARG A 90 12.12 3.97 7.06
N ALA A 91 13.00 3.91 6.07
CA ALA A 91 14.39 3.57 6.34
C ALA A 91 15.02 4.72 7.13
N LYS A 92 15.63 4.43 8.29
CA LYS A 92 16.12 5.43 9.27
C LYS A 92 16.98 6.55 8.66
N GLU A 93 17.70 6.26 7.57
CA GLU A 93 18.63 7.19 6.92
C GLU A 93 18.03 7.91 5.69
N LYS A 94 16.81 7.56 5.25
CA LYS A 94 16.23 8.13 4.03
C LYS A 94 15.36 9.35 4.36
N ASN A 95 15.79 10.52 3.88
CA ASN A 95 14.95 11.72 3.85
C ASN A 95 14.07 11.73 2.59
N TYR A 96 12.76 11.60 2.74
CA TYR A 96 11.83 11.59 1.59
C TYR A 96 11.70 12.96 0.89
N ASN A 97 12.13 14.06 1.50
CA ASN A 97 12.10 15.37 0.88
C ASN A 97 13.17 15.54 -0.21
N THR A 98 14.27 14.78 -0.14
CA THR A 98 15.33 14.79 -1.15
C THR A 98 15.06 13.87 -2.34
N ARG A 99 13.99 13.06 -2.29
CA ARG A 99 13.62 12.20 -3.43
C ARG A 99 13.17 13.07 -4.62
N PRO A 100 13.57 12.69 -5.85
CA PRO A 100 13.12 13.38 -7.05
C PRO A 100 11.60 13.26 -7.19
N SER A 101 11.00 14.38 -7.59
CA SER A 101 9.58 14.50 -7.91
C SER A 101 9.31 13.96 -9.32
N PRO A 102 8.15 13.32 -9.58
CA PRO A 102 7.07 13.00 -8.64
C PRO A 102 7.43 11.87 -7.67
N ARG A 103 7.09 12.00 -6.37
CA ARG A 103 7.40 10.95 -5.39
C ARG A 103 6.27 9.94 -5.31
N LEU A 104 6.62 8.66 -5.40
CA LEU A 104 5.70 7.55 -5.24
C LEU A 104 5.84 6.94 -3.85
N PHE A 105 4.71 6.67 -3.19
CA PHE A 105 4.66 6.01 -1.88
C PHE A 105 3.60 4.91 -1.87
N CYS A 106 3.80 3.92 -0.99
CA CYS A 106 2.79 2.93 -0.64
C CYS A 106 2.37 3.06 0.81
N SER A 107 1.13 2.70 1.14
CA SER A 107 0.67 2.65 2.52
C SER A 107 -0.44 1.61 2.73
N HIS A 108 -0.42 0.99 3.91
CA HIS A 108 -1.53 0.21 4.47
C HIS A 108 -2.23 0.93 5.64
N LEU A 109 -1.93 2.22 5.84
CA LEU A 109 -2.48 2.99 6.96
C LEU A 109 -3.97 3.29 6.77
N LEU A 110 -4.69 3.30 7.89
CA LEU A 110 -6.03 3.85 7.96
C LEU A 110 -6.02 5.33 7.56
N GLN A 111 -7.12 5.78 6.95
CA GLN A 111 -7.29 7.16 6.48
C GLN A 111 -6.91 8.25 7.50
N PRO A 112 -7.22 8.13 8.81
CA PRO A 112 -6.85 9.15 9.81
C PRO A 112 -5.34 9.28 10.06
N LEU A 113 -4.55 8.25 9.74
CA LEU A 113 -3.10 8.21 9.96
C LEU A 113 -2.30 8.68 8.74
N MET A 114 -2.98 9.03 7.65
CA MET A 114 -2.33 9.57 6.46
C MET A 114 -1.98 11.04 6.64
N PRO A 115 -1.01 11.57 5.85
CA PRO A 115 -0.65 12.98 5.88
C PRO A 115 -1.86 13.89 5.72
N LYS A 116 -2.00 14.90 6.60
CA LYS A 116 -3.12 15.84 6.53
C LYS A 116 -3.11 16.63 5.22
N MET A 117 -1.90 16.96 4.75
CA MET A 117 -1.72 17.70 3.51
C MET A 117 -2.20 16.94 2.26
N LEU A 118 -2.34 15.61 2.34
CA LEU A 118 -2.86 14.79 1.25
C LEU A 118 -4.31 15.12 0.87
N GLN A 119 -5.07 15.78 1.76
CA GLN A 119 -6.43 16.27 1.46
C GLN A 119 -6.42 17.49 0.51
N ARG A 120 -5.27 18.15 0.33
CA ARG A 120 -5.14 19.37 -0.49
C ARG A 120 -4.13 19.20 -1.63
N LYS A 121 -3.16 18.30 -1.46
CA LYS A 121 -2.04 18.08 -2.38
C LYS A 121 -1.85 16.59 -2.67
N GLY A 122 -1.21 16.29 -3.79
CA GLY A 122 -0.90 14.93 -4.19
C GLY A 122 -2.13 14.16 -4.66
N LYS A 123 -1.94 12.86 -4.88
CA LYS A 123 -2.94 11.96 -5.46
C LYS A 123 -2.97 10.65 -4.70
N VAL A 124 -4.14 10.05 -4.56
CA VAL A 124 -4.32 8.74 -3.94
C VAL A 124 -4.84 7.75 -4.97
N ILE A 125 -4.19 6.59 -5.07
CA ILE A 125 -4.72 5.43 -5.79
C ILE A 125 -5.08 4.41 -4.73
N TYR A 126 -6.38 4.28 -4.44
CA TYR A 126 -6.90 3.36 -3.46
C TYR A 126 -7.38 2.07 -4.13
N VAL A 127 -6.82 0.92 -3.76
CA VAL A 127 -7.26 -0.38 -4.28
C VAL A 127 -7.86 -1.22 -3.16
N MET A 128 -9.13 -1.56 -3.31
CA MET A 128 -9.83 -2.52 -2.45
C MET A 128 -10.09 -3.83 -3.19
N ARG A 129 -10.43 -4.86 -2.43
CA ARG A 129 -10.72 -6.20 -2.94
C ARG A 129 -11.81 -6.83 -2.09
N ASN A 130 -12.59 -7.74 -2.67
CA ASN A 130 -13.57 -8.51 -1.93
C ASN A 130 -12.97 -9.10 -0.63
N PRO A 131 -13.58 -8.89 0.54
CA PRO A 131 -13.01 -9.32 1.82
C PRO A 131 -12.81 -10.84 1.91
N LYS A 132 -13.67 -11.62 1.24
CA LYS A 132 -13.54 -13.09 1.19
C LYS A 132 -12.27 -13.51 0.47
N ASP A 133 -11.93 -12.83 -0.61
CA ASP A 133 -10.72 -13.10 -1.39
C ASP A 133 -9.45 -12.57 -0.72
N VAL A 134 -9.56 -11.44 0.00
CA VAL A 134 -8.49 -10.92 0.87
C VAL A 134 -8.13 -11.95 1.93
N MET A 135 -9.13 -12.48 2.62
CA MET A 135 -8.97 -13.48 3.68
C MET A 135 -8.27 -14.75 3.17
N VAL A 136 -8.73 -15.33 2.06
CA VAL A 136 -8.07 -16.51 1.45
C VAL A 136 -6.63 -16.18 1.06
N SER A 137 -6.39 -15.02 0.44
CA SER A 137 -5.03 -14.59 0.07
C SER A 137 -4.12 -14.41 1.29
N TYR A 138 -4.69 -13.98 2.41
CA TYR A 138 -3.96 -13.79 3.67
C TYR A 138 -3.58 -15.13 4.31
N VAL A 139 -4.44 -16.16 4.22
CA VAL A 139 -4.11 -17.52 4.68
C VAL A 139 -2.87 -18.05 3.95
N HIS A 140 -2.85 -17.97 2.63
CA HIS A 140 -1.68 -18.38 1.84
C HIS A 140 -0.43 -17.54 2.17
N PHE A 141 -0.60 -16.24 2.36
CA PHE A 141 0.48 -15.34 2.72
C PHE A 141 1.08 -15.65 4.09
N SER A 142 0.24 -15.93 5.09
CA SER A 142 0.67 -16.30 6.44
C SER A 142 1.44 -17.62 6.44
N ASN A 143 0.96 -18.59 5.67
CA ASN A 143 1.64 -19.87 5.47
C ASN A 143 3.00 -19.73 4.77
N ASN A 144 3.18 -18.72 3.91
CA ASN A 144 4.46 -18.40 3.30
C ASN A 144 5.36 -17.54 4.21
N MET A 145 4.76 -16.91 5.23
CA MET A 145 5.41 -16.10 6.25
C MET A 145 5.50 -16.86 7.60
N LYS A 146 5.87 -18.14 7.60
CA LYS A 146 5.98 -18.95 8.84
C LYS A 146 6.89 -18.31 9.91
N ASN A 147 7.74 -17.36 9.52
CA ASN A 147 8.60 -16.59 10.42
C ASN A 147 7.91 -15.39 11.10
N LEU A 148 6.75 -14.92 10.63
CA LEU A 148 6.04 -13.74 11.14
C LEU A 148 4.69 -14.09 11.79
N ILE A 149 4.06 -15.17 11.31
CA ILE A 149 2.75 -15.64 11.78
C ILE A 149 2.96 -17.12 12.13
N SER A 150 2.61 -17.51 13.35
CA SER A 150 2.65 -18.91 13.79
C SER A 150 1.89 -19.81 12.82
N SER A 151 2.08 -21.13 12.91
CA SER A 151 1.26 -22.12 12.18
C SER A 151 -0.19 -22.04 12.64
N GLU A 152 -0.91 -21.04 12.17
CA GLU A 152 -2.28 -20.75 12.53
C GLU A 152 -3.23 -21.59 11.69
N SER A 153 -4.21 -22.17 12.37
CA SER A 153 -5.34 -22.80 11.74
C SER A 153 -6.14 -21.76 10.95
N PHE A 154 -6.89 -22.23 9.95
CA PHE A 154 -7.81 -21.37 9.21
C PHE A 154 -8.79 -20.63 10.14
N SER A 155 -9.26 -21.29 11.21
CA SER A 155 -10.18 -20.69 12.18
C SER A 155 -9.57 -19.51 12.94
N GLU A 156 -8.31 -19.61 13.35
CA GLU A 156 -7.60 -18.51 14.03
C GLU A 156 -7.39 -17.32 13.08
N ILE A 157 -7.08 -17.58 11.82
CA ILE A 157 -6.94 -16.52 10.80
C ILE A 157 -8.29 -15.83 10.54
N LEU A 158 -9.39 -16.60 10.51
CA LEU A 158 -10.74 -16.04 10.41
C LEU A 158 -11.05 -15.13 11.60
N GLU A 159 -10.80 -15.61 12.82
CA GLU A 159 -11.05 -14.84 14.03
C GLU A 159 -10.26 -13.53 14.03
N LYS A 160 -8.96 -13.57 13.69
CA LYS A 160 -8.14 -12.37 13.55
C LYS A 160 -8.63 -11.42 12.47
N PHE A 161 -9.12 -11.94 11.35
CA PHE A 161 -9.71 -11.12 10.28
C PHE A 161 -10.94 -10.34 10.77
N PHE A 162 -11.85 -11.00 11.48
CA PHE A 162 -13.07 -10.35 12.00
C PHE A 162 -12.81 -9.45 13.21
N THR A 163 -11.78 -9.73 14.00
CA THR A 163 -11.39 -8.92 15.18
C THR A 163 -10.39 -7.80 14.85
N GLY A 164 -9.97 -7.67 13.59
CA GLY A 164 -9.06 -6.61 13.14
C GLY A 164 -7.62 -6.78 13.63
N LEU A 165 -7.20 -8.00 13.96
CA LEU A 165 -5.84 -8.34 14.42
C LEU A 165 -4.91 -8.78 13.27
N MET A 166 -5.33 -8.55 12.02
CA MET A 166 -4.53 -8.78 10.82
C MET A 166 -3.65 -7.58 10.54
N LEU A 167 -2.53 -7.74 9.81
CA LEU A 167 -1.78 -6.60 9.29
C LEU A 167 -2.70 -5.66 8.53
N GLY A 168 -2.55 -4.36 8.76
CA GLY A 168 -3.47 -3.33 8.27
C GLY A 168 -4.73 -3.13 9.12
N GLY A 169 -4.92 -3.93 10.17
CA GLY A 169 -6.04 -3.82 11.11
C GLY A 169 -7.34 -4.46 10.61
N CYS A 170 -8.46 -3.83 10.94
CA CYS A 170 -9.79 -4.24 10.48
C CYS A 170 -10.02 -3.84 9.02
N TRP A 171 -10.28 -4.83 8.15
CA TRP A 171 -10.58 -4.58 6.73
C TRP A 171 -11.80 -3.66 6.56
N PHE A 172 -12.84 -3.86 7.36
CA PHE A 172 -14.08 -3.08 7.26
C PHE A 172 -13.83 -1.61 7.62
N ASP A 173 -13.09 -1.34 8.70
CA ASP A 173 -12.77 0.02 9.11
C ASP A 173 -11.83 0.70 8.11
N HIS A 174 -10.87 -0.05 7.56
CA HIS A 174 -9.97 0.45 6.52
C HIS A 174 -10.74 0.88 5.27
N VAL A 175 -11.59 -0.01 4.72
CA VAL A 175 -12.38 0.30 3.53
C VAL A 175 -13.39 1.41 3.81
N LYS A 176 -14.16 1.30 4.91
CA LYS A 176 -15.14 2.32 5.28
C LYS A 176 -14.48 3.70 5.45
N GLY A 177 -13.36 3.78 6.16
CA GLY A 177 -12.64 5.02 6.40
C GLY A 177 -12.23 5.72 5.11
N TRP A 178 -11.63 4.98 4.17
CA TRP A 178 -11.22 5.54 2.88
C TRP A 178 -12.41 5.91 1.98
N ILE A 179 -13.42 5.06 1.90
CA ILE A 179 -14.59 5.31 1.02
C ILE A 179 -15.44 6.47 1.55
N THR A 180 -15.71 6.54 2.85
CA THR A 180 -16.49 7.63 3.45
C THR A 180 -15.80 8.98 3.32
N ASN A 181 -14.47 9.01 3.33
CA ASN A 181 -13.70 10.25 3.25
C ASN A 181 -13.17 10.56 1.85
N LYS A 182 -13.53 9.77 0.82
CA LYS A 182 -12.97 9.89 -0.54
C LYS A 182 -13.03 11.32 -1.11
N ASP A 183 -14.12 12.04 -0.83
CA ASP A 183 -14.38 13.38 -1.39
C ASP A 183 -13.45 14.46 -0.81
N LYS A 184 -12.68 14.13 0.24
CA LYS A 184 -11.63 15.00 0.80
C LYS A 184 -10.30 14.91 0.06
N TYR A 185 -10.16 14.00 -0.90
CA TYR A 185 -8.89 13.68 -1.55
C TYR A 185 -9.01 13.76 -3.08
N ASN A 186 -7.88 14.01 -3.75
CA ASN A 186 -7.76 13.66 -5.16
C ASN A 186 -7.49 12.15 -5.27
N ILE A 187 -8.56 11.36 -5.26
CA ILE A 187 -8.50 9.91 -5.11
C ILE A 187 -9.11 9.18 -6.32
N LEU A 188 -8.38 8.18 -6.80
CA LEU A 188 -8.88 7.14 -7.69
C LEU A 188 -9.18 5.89 -6.87
N ILE A 189 -10.44 5.47 -6.86
CA ILE A 189 -10.85 4.21 -6.25
C ILE A 189 -10.88 3.13 -7.33
N LEU A 190 -10.20 2.03 -7.05
CA LEU A 190 -10.17 0.83 -7.89
C LEU A 190 -10.53 -0.39 -7.06
N THR A 191 -11.06 -1.40 -7.74
CA THR A 191 -11.16 -2.75 -7.21
C THR A 191 -10.15 -3.66 -7.89
N TYR A 192 -9.63 -4.63 -7.14
CA TYR A 192 -8.76 -5.68 -7.69
C TYR A 192 -9.48 -6.47 -8.79
N GLU A 193 -10.80 -6.63 -8.67
CA GLU A 193 -11.65 -7.31 -9.64
C GLU A 193 -11.75 -6.54 -10.96
N GLU A 194 -11.80 -5.20 -10.94
CA GLU A 194 -11.68 -4.37 -12.15
C GLU A 194 -10.31 -4.53 -12.82
N MET A 195 -9.23 -4.61 -12.04
CA MET A 195 -7.88 -4.85 -12.57
C MET A 195 -7.79 -6.18 -13.32
N ILE A 196 -8.47 -7.22 -12.83
CA ILE A 196 -8.55 -8.52 -13.51
C ILE A 196 -9.38 -8.42 -14.79
N LYS A 197 -10.54 -7.76 -14.70
CA LYS A 197 -11.51 -7.73 -15.80
C LYS A 197 -10.99 -6.96 -17.01
N ASP A 198 -10.39 -5.79 -16.77
CA ASP A 198 -9.88 -4.93 -17.83
C ASP A 198 -8.73 -4.07 -17.30
N LEU A 199 -7.52 -4.65 -17.33
CA LEU A 199 -6.32 -3.98 -16.86
C LEU A 199 -6.01 -2.72 -17.68
N ARG A 200 -6.30 -2.73 -18.98
CA ARG A 200 -6.02 -1.60 -19.88
C ARG A 200 -6.80 -0.37 -19.46
N SER A 201 -8.10 -0.53 -19.22
CA SER A 201 -8.96 0.55 -18.72
C SER A 201 -8.49 1.06 -17.36
N VAL A 202 -8.03 0.18 -16.47
CA VAL A 202 -7.45 0.60 -15.17
C VAL A 202 -6.16 1.42 -15.35
N VAL A 203 -5.24 0.97 -16.20
CA VAL A 203 -3.99 1.70 -16.50
C VAL A 203 -4.29 3.08 -17.06
N VAL A 204 -5.27 3.21 -17.96
CA VAL A 204 -5.72 4.49 -18.51
C VAL A 204 -6.22 5.43 -17.40
N LYS A 205 -7.12 4.95 -16.52
CA LYS A 205 -7.62 5.74 -15.36
C LYS A 205 -6.48 6.22 -14.45
N ILE A 206 -5.51 5.34 -14.17
CA ILE A 206 -4.33 5.71 -13.36
C ILE A 206 -3.53 6.80 -14.05
N CYS A 207 -3.28 6.68 -15.37
CA CYS A 207 -2.55 7.68 -16.13
C CYS A 207 -3.27 9.04 -16.13
N GLU A 208 -4.59 9.07 -16.25
CA GLU A 208 -5.38 10.31 -16.21
C GLU A 208 -5.21 11.04 -14.89
N VAL A 209 -5.41 10.34 -13.76
CA VAL A 209 -5.26 10.93 -12.42
C VAL A 209 -3.82 11.37 -12.18
N CYS A 210 -2.84 10.61 -12.66
CA CYS A 210 -1.41 10.92 -12.54
C CYS A 210 -0.91 12.00 -13.53
N GLY A 211 -1.72 12.44 -14.49
CA GLY A 211 -1.27 13.35 -15.55
C GLY A 211 -0.27 12.75 -16.54
N LYS A 212 -0.27 11.42 -16.71
CA LYS A 212 0.66 10.65 -17.57
C LYS A 212 0.10 10.46 -18.98
N GLU A 213 -0.19 11.58 -19.63
CA GLU A 213 -0.91 11.60 -20.90
C GLU A 213 -0.13 10.95 -22.07
N SER A 214 1.20 11.04 -22.03
CA SER A 214 2.09 10.37 -23.00
C SER A 214 1.99 8.84 -22.94
N VAL A 215 1.80 8.27 -21.75
CA VAL A 215 1.57 6.84 -21.55
C VAL A 215 0.15 6.47 -21.96
N ARG A 216 -0.83 7.33 -21.64
CA ARG A 216 -2.25 7.12 -21.93
C ARG A 216 -2.58 7.04 -23.42
N ARG A 217 -2.04 7.97 -24.23
CA ARG A 217 -2.42 8.16 -25.64
C ARG A 217 -1.64 7.28 -26.63
N THR A 218 -0.68 6.49 -26.16
CA THR A 218 0.21 5.72 -27.03
C THR A 218 0.03 4.21 -26.81
N HIS A 219 0.63 3.38 -27.68
CA HIS A 219 0.75 1.92 -27.50
C HIS A 219 1.49 1.53 -26.19
N ARG A 220 1.91 2.49 -25.37
CA ARG A 220 2.61 2.25 -24.11
C ARG A 220 1.67 1.77 -23.02
N SER A 221 0.39 2.12 -23.06
CA SER A 221 -0.60 1.49 -22.17
C SER A 221 -0.65 -0.03 -22.40
N ASP A 222 -0.52 -0.47 -23.65
CA ASP A 222 -0.45 -1.91 -23.98
C ASP A 222 0.82 -2.53 -23.43
N LYS A 223 1.97 -1.86 -23.60
CA LYS A 223 3.24 -2.33 -23.02
C LYS A 223 3.18 -2.43 -21.50
N VAL A 224 2.52 -1.49 -20.81
CA VAL A 224 2.35 -1.57 -19.34
C VAL A 224 1.50 -2.80 -18.98
N VAL A 225 0.42 -3.06 -19.71
CA VAL A 225 -0.46 -4.23 -19.51
C VAL A 225 0.31 -5.52 -19.75
N GLU A 226 1.01 -5.64 -20.89
CA GLU A 226 1.81 -6.80 -21.27
C GLU A 226 2.94 -7.10 -20.26
N ASN A 227 3.59 -6.05 -19.74
CA ASN A 227 4.69 -6.17 -18.78
C ASN A 227 4.26 -6.17 -17.30
N SER A 228 2.94 -6.22 -17.06
CA SER A 228 2.33 -6.39 -15.74
C SER A 228 1.56 -7.71 -15.65
N PRO A 229 2.14 -8.88 -16.03
CA PRO A 229 1.45 -10.14 -15.84
C PRO A 229 1.21 -10.33 -14.34
N ARG A 230 0.01 -10.81 -13.98
CA ARG A 230 -0.31 -11.18 -12.61
C ARG A 230 0.71 -12.24 -12.16
N SER A 231 1.62 -11.92 -11.25
CA SER A 231 2.59 -12.90 -10.78
C SER A 231 1.85 -14.05 -10.10
N SER A 232 1.99 -15.27 -10.61
CA SER A 232 1.55 -16.49 -9.94
C SER A 232 2.47 -16.90 -8.78
N THR A 233 3.60 -16.21 -8.59
CA THR A 233 4.65 -16.62 -7.64
C THR A 233 5.23 -15.44 -6.83
N GLU A 234 5.19 -15.66 -5.51
CA GLU A 234 6.15 -15.24 -4.48
C GLU A 234 6.23 -13.76 -4.06
N TYR A 235 5.52 -13.50 -2.96
CA TYR A 235 5.96 -12.53 -1.96
C TYR A 235 7.36 -12.90 -1.46
N ARG A 236 8.35 -12.01 -1.65
CA ARG A 236 9.64 -12.10 -0.96
C ARG A 236 9.57 -11.29 0.35
N PRO A 237 9.74 -11.93 1.52
CA PRO A 237 9.71 -11.21 2.80
C PRO A 237 10.81 -10.15 2.90
N LEU A 238 10.48 -9.03 3.55
CA LEU A 238 11.35 -7.89 3.82
C LEU A 238 12.55 -8.17 4.77
N GLY A 239 12.92 -9.44 4.95
CA GLY A 239 13.98 -9.90 5.86
C GLY A 239 15.03 -10.80 5.21
N GLN A 240 15.09 -10.84 3.87
CA GLN A 240 16.24 -11.38 3.13
C GLN A 240 16.81 -10.30 2.19
N LEU A 241 17.03 -9.12 2.76
CA LEU A 241 17.90 -8.07 2.26
C LEU A 241 18.88 -7.74 3.38
#